data_AF-A0A2S2QU83-F1
#
_entry.id   AF-A0A2S2QU83-F1
#
_cell.length_a   1.000
_cell.length_b   1.000
_cell.length_c   1.000
_cell.angle_alpha   90.00
_cell.angle_beta   90.00
_cell.angle_gamma   90.00
#
_symmetry.space_group_name_H-M   'P 1'
#
loop_
_entity.id
_entity.type
_entity.pdbx_description
1 polymer ?
#
loop_
_entity_poly.entity_id
_entity_poly.type
_entity_poly.pdbx_seq_one_letter_code
_entity_poly.pdbx_strand_id
1 'polypeptide(L)'
;TDEVFMSAQEAVGAHRDTQVLEKNFINQLKVLAVNDPVGCPNNCGRAYKGSRRKHSLKRHLLFECGKPPQFQCVVCFKRFTNKKSMQYHLAAIHKIINH
;
A
#
# COMPACT_ATOMS: atom_id res chain seq x y z
N THR A 1 -27.61 -9.20 41.03
CA THR A 1 -27.79 -8.17 40.00
C THR A 1 -26.63 -8.26 39.06
N ASP A 2 -26.80 -9.13 38.07
CA ASP A 2 -25.83 -9.51 37.05
C ASP A 2 -25.97 -8.55 35.86
N GLU A 3 -25.12 -7.52 35.77
CA GLU A 3 -25.10 -6.65 34.59
C GLU A 3 -23.72 -6.06 34.31
N VAL A 4 -22.63 -6.85 34.25
CA VAL A 4 -21.38 -6.36 33.62
C VAL A 4 -20.56 -7.51 33.01
N PHE A 5 -21.05 -8.20 31.97
CA PHE A 5 -20.17 -9.00 31.11
C PHE A 5 -20.72 -9.13 29.67
N MET A 6 -20.93 -7.99 29.03
CA MET A 6 -20.99 -7.83 27.57
C MET A 6 -20.22 -6.53 27.30
N SER A 7 -19.14 -6.44 26.52
CA SER A 7 -18.92 -6.99 25.19
C SER A 7 -17.41 -6.92 24.90
N ALA A 8 -16.75 -8.05 24.66
CA ALA A 8 -15.34 -8.08 24.21
C ALA A 8 -15.14 -8.98 22.98
N GLN A 9 -16.17 -9.13 22.15
CA GLN A 9 -16.14 -10.07 21.00
C GLN A 9 -16.32 -9.39 19.63
N GLU A 10 -16.34 -8.06 19.55
CA GLU A 10 -16.53 -7.36 18.26
C GLU A 10 -15.23 -7.10 17.48
N ALA A 11 -14.05 -7.29 18.08
CA ALA A 11 -12.76 -7.01 17.42
C ALA A 11 -12.19 -8.19 16.60
N VAL A 12 -12.80 -9.38 16.67
CA VAL A 12 -12.23 -10.60 16.06
C VAL A 12 -12.66 -10.82 14.60
N GLY A 13 -13.72 -10.13 14.14
CA GLY A 13 -14.26 -10.26 12.78
C GLY A 13 -13.42 -9.56 11.70
N ALA A 14 -12.86 -8.39 12.00
CA ALA A 14 -12.11 -7.59 11.03
C ALA A 14 -10.82 -8.28 10.54
N HIS A 15 -10.22 -9.14 11.36
CA HIS A 15 -9.03 -9.91 10.96
C HIS A 15 -9.36 -11.07 10.01
N ARG A 16 -10.56 -11.67 10.11
CA ARG A 16 -10.96 -12.85 9.31
C ARG A 16 -11.33 -12.46 7.88
N ASP A 17 -12.01 -11.33 7.70
CA ASP A 17 -12.38 -10.81 6.38
C ASP A 17 -11.18 -10.23 5.62
N THR A 18 -10.23 -9.63 6.35
CA THR A 18 -8.96 -9.16 5.76
C THR A 18 -8.14 -10.32 5.19
N GLN A 19 -8.12 -11.49 5.84
CA GLN A 19 -7.34 -12.65 5.38
C GLN A 19 -7.88 -13.30 4.09
N VAL A 20 -9.21 -13.31 3.88
CA VAL A 20 -9.80 -13.87 2.65
C VAL A 20 -9.60 -12.92 1.47
N LEU A 21 -9.80 -11.61 1.70
CA LEU A 21 -9.52 -10.57 0.71
C LEU A 21 -8.04 -10.55 0.30
N GLU A 22 -7.12 -10.78 1.25
CA GLU A 22 -5.69 -10.90 0.96
C GLU A 22 -5.35 -12.13 0.10
N LYS A 23 -5.92 -13.31 0.38
CA LYS A 23 -5.67 -14.52 -0.42
C LYS A 23 -6.13 -14.38 -1.87
N ASN A 24 -7.33 -13.83 -2.08
CA ASN A 24 -7.88 -13.59 -3.41
C ASN A 24 -7.05 -12.58 -4.19
N PHE A 25 -6.63 -11.48 -3.55
CA PHE A 25 -5.75 -10.49 -4.15
C PHE A 25 -4.37 -11.05 -4.53
N ILE A 26 -3.78 -11.92 -3.71
CA ILE A 26 -2.48 -12.56 -4.01
C ILE A 26 -2.58 -13.51 -5.20
N ASN A 27 -3.68 -14.24 -5.34
CA ASN A 27 -3.92 -15.09 -6.51
C ASN A 27 -4.13 -14.25 -7.78
N GLN A 28 -4.90 -13.17 -7.70
CA GLN A 28 -5.07 -12.24 -8.82
C GLN A 28 -3.72 -11.63 -9.26
N LEU A 29 -2.87 -11.24 -8.31
CA LEU A 29 -1.52 -10.74 -8.58
C LEU A 29 -0.61 -11.77 -9.26
N LYS A 30 -0.78 -13.08 -9.01
CA LYS A 30 -0.01 -14.13 -9.71
C LYS A 30 -0.34 -14.12 -11.20
N VAL A 31 -1.62 -14.04 -11.55
CA VAL A 31 -2.11 -14.05 -12.94
C VAL A 31 -1.70 -12.76 -13.65
N LEU A 32 -1.89 -11.60 -13.02
CA LEU A 32 -1.54 -10.31 -13.61
C LEU A 32 -0.03 -10.19 -13.86
N ALA A 33 0.78 -10.66 -12.92
CA ALA A 33 2.23 -10.63 -13.02
C ALA A 33 2.82 -11.82 -13.81
N VAL A 34 2.09 -12.41 -14.76
CA VAL A 34 2.64 -13.38 -15.72
C VAL A 34 3.39 -12.66 -16.84
N ASN A 35 2.85 -11.57 -17.37
CA ASN A 35 3.42 -10.83 -18.52
C ASN A 35 4.42 -9.74 -18.10
N ASP A 36 5.61 -9.73 -18.70
CA ASP A 36 6.65 -8.71 -18.46
C ASP A 36 6.75 -7.79 -19.68
N PRO A 37 6.41 -6.49 -19.59
CA PRO A 37 5.99 -5.75 -18.39
C PRO A 37 4.53 -5.99 -17.99
N VAL A 38 4.24 -5.90 -16.69
CA VAL A 38 2.87 -5.92 -16.17
C VAL A 38 2.37 -4.50 -15.97
N GLY A 39 1.31 -4.15 -16.69
CA GLY A 39 0.57 -2.89 -16.50
C GLY A 39 -0.34 -2.94 -15.27
N CYS A 40 -0.59 -1.78 -14.67
CA CYS A 40 -1.60 -1.67 -13.63
C CYS A 40 -3.01 -1.93 -14.21
N PRO A 41 -3.82 -2.83 -13.62
CA PRO A 41 -5.16 -3.15 -14.10
C PRO A 41 -6.15 -1.97 -14.00
N ASN A 42 -5.87 -1.00 -13.14
CA ASN A 42 -6.71 0.20 -12.97
C ASN A 42 -6.41 1.29 -14.01
N ASN A 43 -5.70 0.96 -15.10
CA ASN A 43 -5.37 1.85 -16.20
C ASN A 43 -4.68 3.17 -15.79
N CYS A 44 -3.92 3.16 -14.68
CA CYS A 44 -3.24 4.35 -14.17
C CYS A 44 -1.94 4.72 -14.93
N GLY A 45 -1.64 4.00 -16.03
CA GLY A 45 -0.45 4.21 -16.86
C GLY A 45 0.87 3.69 -16.30
N ARG A 46 0.90 3.12 -15.08
CA ARG A 46 2.12 2.51 -14.51
C ARG A 46 2.29 1.07 -14.97
N ALA A 47 3.53 0.71 -15.30
CA ALA A 47 3.94 -0.65 -15.62
C ALA A 47 5.21 -1.04 -14.86
N TYR A 48 5.34 -2.33 -14.56
CA TYR A 48 6.45 -2.89 -13.79
C TYR A 48 7.11 -4.02 -14.56
N LYS A 49 8.45 -4.06 -14.56
CA LYS A 49 9.24 -5.03 -15.31
C LYS A 49 10.22 -5.83 -14.45
N GLY A 50 10.65 -6.99 -14.94
CA GLY A 50 11.65 -7.86 -14.32
C GLY A 50 11.14 -8.69 -13.14
N SER A 51 12.05 -9.38 -12.44
CA SER A 51 11.72 -10.35 -11.38
C SER A 51 10.95 -9.75 -10.19
N ARG A 52 11.10 -8.44 -9.93
CA ARG A 52 10.44 -7.72 -8.83
C ARG A 52 9.06 -7.18 -9.18
N ARG A 53 8.61 -7.29 -10.44
CA ARG A 53 7.38 -6.65 -10.93
C ARG A 53 6.13 -7.00 -10.12
N LYS A 54 6.00 -8.26 -9.69
CA LYS A 54 4.90 -8.71 -8.83
C LYS A 54 4.86 -7.97 -7.49
N HIS A 55 6.02 -7.81 -6.85
CA HIS A 55 6.13 -7.09 -5.58
C HIS A 55 5.83 -5.59 -5.77
N SER A 56 6.36 -5.00 -6.84
CA SER A 56 6.10 -3.60 -7.18
C SER A 56 4.63 -3.32 -7.48
N LEU A 57 3.97 -4.19 -8.28
CA LEU A 57 2.55 -4.10 -8.58
C LEU A 57 1.69 -4.30 -7.32
N LYS A 58 2.03 -5.27 -6.46
CA LYS A 58 1.35 -5.47 -5.17
C LYS A 58 1.36 -4.19 -4.34
N ARG A 59 2.55 -3.61 -4.14
CA ARG A 59 2.71 -2.36 -3.37
C ARG A 59 1.94 -1.22 -4.02
N HIS A 60 2.01 -1.12 -5.34
CA HIS A 60 1.30 -0.11 -6.10
C HIS A 60 -0.21 -0.16 -5.85
N LEU A 61 -0.84 -1.33 -6.04
CA LEU A 61 -2.28 -1.48 -5.86
C LEU A 61 -2.72 -1.25 -4.41
N LEU A 62 -1.92 -1.67 -3.43
CA LEU A 62 -2.24 -1.50 -2.01
C LEU A 62 -2.11 -0.05 -1.53
N PHE A 63 -1.14 0.71 -2.02
CA PHE A 63 -0.75 1.97 -1.36
C PHE A 63 -0.68 3.18 -2.28
N GLU A 64 -0.55 2.99 -3.59
CA GLU A 64 -0.28 4.08 -4.52
C GLU A 64 -1.44 4.31 -5.51
N CYS A 65 -2.05 3.23 -6.04
CA CYS A 65 -3.04 3.32 -7.11
C CYS A 65 -4.35 3.91 -6.61
N GLY A 66 -4.81 5.00 -7.22
CA GLY A 66 -6.07 5.65 -6.86
C GLY A 66 -6.09 6.27 -5.47
N LYS A 67 -4.95 6.30 -4.75
CA LYS A 67 -4.85 6.91 -3.42
C LYS A 67 -4.25 8.31 -3.52
N PRO A 68 -4.85 9.32 -2.88
CA PRO A 68 -4.26 10.65 -2.85
C PRO A 68 -2.93 10.63 -2.10
N PRO A 69 -2.00 11.54 -2.40
CA PRO A 69 -0.73 11.60 -1.70
C PRO A 69 -0.95 12.06 -0.25
N GLN A 70 -0.73 11.14 0.68
CA GLN A 70 -0.98 11.32 2.11
C GLN A 70 0.21 11.94 2.84
N PHE A 71 1.42 11.84 2.29
CA PHE A 71 2.64 12.29 2.97
C PHE A 71 3.05 13.65 2.41
N GLN A 72 3.19 14.64 3.27
CA GLN A 72 3.61 15.99 2.88
C GLN A 72 5.00 16.29 3.46
N CYS A 73 5.86 16.88 2.64
CA CYS A 73 7.13 17.43 3.11
C CYS A 73 6.86 18.64 4.01
N VAL A 74 7.45 18.65 5.20
CA VAL A 74 7.30 19.76 6.16
C VAL A 74 8.05 21.02 5.75
N VAL A 75 9.02 20.92 4.83
CA VAL A 75 9.86 22.05 4.40
C VAL A 75 9.31 22.72 3.15
N CYS A 76 8.96 21.94 2.12
CA CYS A 76 8.50 22.48 0.83
C CYS A 76 7.06 22.11 0.46
N PHE A 77 6.32 21.46 1.38
CA PHE A 77 4.91 21.09 1.21
C PHE A 77 4.58 20.17 0.03
N LYS A 78 5.60 19.63 -0.67
CA LYS A 78 5.42 18.64 -1.73
C LYS A 78 4.77 17.37 -1.19
N ARG A 79 3.78 16.84 -1.92
CA ARG A 79 3.02 15.65 -1.52
C ARG A 79 3.54 14.38 -2.21
N PHE A 80 3.51 13.28 -1.49
CA PHE A 80 3.98 11.96 -1.90
C PHE A 80 2.94 10.89 -1.55
N THR A 81 2.85 9.85 -2.39
CA THR A 81 1.94 8.72 -2.19
C THR A 81 2.46 7.68 -1.21
N ASN A 82 3.76 7.67 -0.92
CA ASN A 82 4.34 6.75 0.07
C ASN A 82 5.40 7.43 0.94
N LYS A 83 5.56 6.92 2.17
CA LYS A 83 6.47 7.46 3.19
C LYS A 83 7.95 7.42 2.76
N LYS A 84 8.37 6.32 2.14
CA LYS A 84 9.77 6.11 1.74
C LYS A 84 10.24 7.14 0.71
N SER A 85 9.39 7.48 -0.26
CA SER A 85 9.68 8.51 -1.27
C SER A 85 9.79 9.89 -0.64
N MET A 86 8.93 10.21 0.34
CA MET A 86 9.01 11.46 1.09
C MET A 86 10.29 11.53 1.96
N GLN A 87 10.66 10.44 2.64
CA GLN A 87 11.92 10.37 3.41
C GLN A 87 13.15 10.51 2.54
N TYR A 88 13.19 9.84 1.38
CA TYR A 88 14.26 10.02 0.41
C TYR A 88 14.33 11.47 -0.09
N HIS A 89 13.18 12.10 -0.35
CA HIS A 89 13.13 13.51 -0.71
C HIS A 89 13.68 14.43 0.39
N LEU A 90 13.33 14.19 1.66
CA LEU A 90 13.87 14.94 2.79
C LEU A 90 15.40 14.80 2.86
N ALA A 91 15.93 13.59 2.68
CA ALA A 91 17.37 13.36 2.69
C ALA A 91 18.09 13.98 1.48
N ALA A 92 17.56 13.80 0.27
CA ALA A 92 18.22 14.21 -0.97
C ALA A 92 18.10 15.71 -1.25
N ILE A 93 16.95 16.32 -0.93
CA ILE A 93 16.65 17.74 -1.25
C ILE A 93 16.86 18.65 -0.06
N HIS A 94 16.48 18.21 1.15
CA HIS A 94 16.57 19.02 2.36
C HIS A 94 17.71 18.60 3.29
N LYS A 95 18.43 17.51 2.99
CA LYS A 95 19.49 16.93 3.83
C LYS A 95 19.03 16.61 5.26
N ILE A 96 17.73 16.31 5.42
CA ILE A 96 17.12 15.91 6.69
C ILE A 96 17.01 14.38 6.71
N ILE A 97 17.77 13.74 7.59
CA ILE A 97 17.71 12.29 7.80
C ILE A 97 16.77 12.03 8.98
N ASN A 98 15.61 11.43 8.69
CA ASN A 98 14.75 10.92 9.76
C ASN A 98 15.31 9.56 10.21
N HIS A 99 15.82 9.50 11.43
CA HIS A 99 16.25 8.26 12.10
C HIS A 99 15.07 7.39 12.51
#